data_AF-Q7YHZ2-F1
#
_entry.id   AF-Q7YHZ2-F1
#
_cell.length_a   1.000
_cell.length_b   1.000
_cell.length_c   1.000
_cell.angle_alpha   90.00
_cell.angle_beta   90.00
_cell.angle_gamma   90.00
#
_symmetry.space_group_name_H-M   'P 1'
#
loop_
_entity.id
_entity.type
_entity.pdbx_description
1 polymer ?
#
loop_
_entity_poly.entity_id
_entity_poly.type
_entity_poly.pdbx_seq_one_letter_code
_entity_poly.pdbx_strand_id
1 'polypeptide(L)'
;LLALMTYLVMTTSTFLIFNFNNSKSINGLATSWAKAPLITALAPLLLLSLGGLPPMTGFLPKWLILQELTKQQLPMTAVLAALTALLSLYFYLRLSYAMTLT
;
A
#
# COMPACT_ATOMS: atom_id res chain seq x y z
N LEU A 1 12.81 -8.65 -10.44
CA LEU A 1 12.14 -9.79 -9.76
C LEU A 1 11.63 -9.44 -8.38
N LEU A 2 12.46 -8.86 -7.50
CA LEU A 2 12.07 -8.49 -6.13
C LEU A 2 10.76 -7.70 -6.06
N ALA A 3 10.62 -6.64 -6.87
CA ALA A 3 9.41 -5.81 -6.92
C ALA A 3 8.15 -6.60 -7.27
N LEU A 4 8.24 -7.55 -8.20
CA LEU A 4 7.12 -8.40 -8.60
C LEU A 4 6.71 -9.35 -7.45
N MET A 5 7.69 -10.00 -6.82
CA MET A 5 7.43 -10.91 -5.70
C MET A 5 6.79 -10.17 -4.52
N THR A 6 7.31 -9.00 -4.16
CA THR A 6 6.70 -8.17 -3.10
C THR A 6 5.29 -7.74 -3.49
N TYR A 7 5.04 -7.39 -4.74
CA TYR A 7 3.71 -7.00 -5.19
C TYR A 7 2.70 -8.15 -5.11
N LEU A 8 3.08 -9.36 -5.54
CA LEU A 8 2.23 -10.55 -5.43
C LEU A 8 1.89 -10.89 -3.98
N VAL A 9 2.86 -10.85 -3.06
CA VAL A 9 2.62 -11.12 -1.64
C VAL A 9 1.70 -10.05 -1.02
N MET A 10 1.93 -8.78 -1.32
CA MET A 10 1.12 -7.68 -0.78
C MET A 10 -0.32 -7.73 -1.30
N THR A 11 -0.51 -7.91 -2.61
CA THR A 11 -1.86 -7.97 -3.21
C THR A 11 -2.67 -9.17 -2.70
N THR A 12 -2.06 -10.36 -2.62
CA THR A 12 -2.71 -11.55 -2.06
C THR A 12 -3.14 -11.33 -0.61
N SER A 13 -2.27 -10.74 0.23
CA SER A 13 -2.62 -10.41 1.62
C SER A 13 -3.80 -9.42 1.73
N THR A 14 -3.85 -8.38 0.88
CA THR A 14 -4.97 -7.43 0.88
C THR A 14 -6.28 -8.06 0.44
N PHE A 15 -6.24 -8.91 -0.59
CA PHE A 15 -7.45 -9.61 -1.06
C PHE A 15 -7.96 -10.61 -0.04
N LEU A 16 -7.07 -11.29 0.70
CA LEU A 16 -7.47 -12.16 1.80
C LEU A 16 -8.23 -11.39 2.87
N ILE A 17 -7.73 -10.22 3.30
CA ILE A 17 -8.43 -9.38 4.29
C ILE A 17 -9.81 -8.94 3.79
N PHE A 18 -9.93 -8.52 2.53
CA PHE A 18 -11.22 -8.12 1.96
C PHE A 18 -12.21 -9.28 1.91
N ASN A 19 -11.73 -10.49 1.58
CA ASN A 19 -12.56 -11.69 1.58
C ASN A 19 -13.03 -12.08 2.99
N PHE A 20 -12.14 -12.04 3.98
CA PHE A 20 -12.50 -12.31 5.39
C PHE A 20 -13.54 -11.32 5.94
N ASN A 21 -13.45 -10.05 5.56
CA ASN A 21 -14.37 -9.01 6.02
C ASN A 21 -15.66 -8.89 5.18
N ASN A 22 -15.77 -9.64 4.06
CA ASN A 22 -16.89 -9.55 3.11
C ASN A 22 -17.23 -8.10 2.69
N SER A 23 -16.23 -7.21 2.66
CA SER A 23 -16.43 -5.78 2.43
C SER A 23 -15.88 -5.37 1.06
N LYS A 24 -16.76 -4.87 0.19
CA LYS A 24 -16.40 -4.36 -1.15
C LYS A 24 -16.41 -2.82 -1.25
N SER A 25 -16.80 -2.13 -0.18
CA SER A 25 -16.91 -0.68 -0.13
C SER A 25 -16.05 -0.11 1.01
N ILE A 26 -15.63 1.16 0.88
CA ILE A 26 -14.85 1.86 1.91
C ILE A 26 -15.58 1.83 3.27
N ASN A 27 -16.88 2.12 3.28
CA ASN A 27 -17.68 2.09 4.52
C ASN A 27 -17.84 0.67 5.08
N GLY A 28 -17.89 -0.34 4.20
CA GLY A 28 -17.91 -1.75 4.62
C GLY A 28 -16.61 -2.19 5.29
N LEU A 29 -15.47 -1.64 4.87
CA LEU A 29 -14.20 -1.86 5.57
C LEU A 29 -14.16 -1.10 6.90
N ALA A 30 -14.60 0.15 6.94
CA ALA A 30 -14.64 0.97 8.16
C ALA A 30 -15.45 0.29 9.29
N THR A 31 -16.63 -0.25 8.96
CA THR A 31 -17.51 -0.94 9.93
C THR A 31 -17.05 -2.34 10.34
N SER A 32 -16.02 -2.90 9.70
CA SER A 32 -15.52 -4.25 10.04
C SER A 32 -14.76 -4.30 11.38
N TRP A 33 -14.37 -3.14 11.92
CA TRP A 33 -13.66 -3.03 13.20
C TRP A 33 -14.44 -3.64 14.37
N ALA A 34 -15.77 -3.50 14.34
CA ALA A 34 -16.67 -4.06 15.35
C ALA A 34 -16.82 -5.59 15.29
N LYS A 35 -16.51 -6.23 14.14
CA LYS A 35 -16.67 -7.68 13.94
C LYS A 35 -15.39 -8.47 14.20
N ALA A 36 -14.23 -7.93 13.78
CA ALA A 36 -12.97 -8.65 13.83
C ALA A 36 -11.78 -7.70 14.04
N PRO A 37 -11.60 -7.15 15.25
CA PRO A 37 -10.64 -6.07 15.53
C PRO A 37 -9.20 -6.42 15.17
N LEU A 38 -8.80 -7.69 15.35
CA LEU A 38 -7.44 -8.17 15.05
C LEU A 38 -7.10 -8.11 13.55
N ILE A 39 -8.04 -8.56 12.70
CA ILE A 39 -7.82 -8.59 11.23
C ILE A 39 -7.90 -7.18 10.67
N THR A 40 -8.78 -6.34 11.22
CA THR A 40 -8.90 -4.94 10.79
C THR A 40 -7.71 -4.08 11.18
N ALA A 41 -7.01 -4.39 12.27
CA ALA A 41 -5.77 -3.71 12.63
C ALA A 41 -4.64 -3.95 11.60
N LEU A 42 -4.66 -5.08 10.90
CA LEU A 42 -3.68 -5.41 9.86
C LEU A 42 -3.99 -4.72 8.52
N ALA A 43 -5.25 -4.36 8.26
CA ALA A 43 -5.67 -3.71 7.01
C ALA A 43 -4.93 -2.38 6.71
N PRO A 44 -4.87 -1.39 7.62
CA PRO A 44 -4.13 -0.15 7.37
C PRO A 44 -2.63 -0.40 7.21
N LEU A 45 -2.04 -1.36 7.93
CA LEU A 45 -0.63 -1.70 7.81
C LEU A 45 -0.27 -2.19 6.39
N LEU A 46 -1.13 -3.04 5.81
CA LEU A 46 -0.95 -3.52 4.43
C LEU A 46 -1.19 -2.42 3.39
N LEU A 47 -2.19 -1.56 3.59
CA LEU A 47 -2.46 -0.42 2.71
C LEU A 47 -1.30 0.58 2.71
N LEU A 48 -0.72 0.90 3.87
CA LEU A 48 0.45 1.77 3.97
C LEU A 48 1.70 1.15 3.32
N SER A 49 1.85 -0.18 3.40
CA SER A 49 2.95 -0.86 2.73
C SER A 49 2.82 -0.81 1.20
N LEU A 50 1.61 -0.93 0.63
CA LEU A 50 1.38 -0.65 -0.80
C LEU A 50 1.68 0.82 -1.19
N GLY A 51 1.39 1.75 -0.28
CA GLY A 51 1.77 3.16 -0.40
C GLY A 51 3.28 3.37 -0.44
N GLY A 52 4.06 2.51 0.22
CA GLY A 52 5.52 2.57 0.23
C GLY A 52 6.06 3.61 1.20
N LEU A 53 5.56 3.61 2.45
CA LEU A 53 6.14 4.44 3.51
C LEU A 53 7.56 3.97 3.86
N PRO A 54 8.49 4.88 4.22
CA PRO A 54 9.91 4.58 4.43
C PRO A 54 10.25 3.41 5.39
N PRO A 55 9.44 3.06 6.42
CA PRO A 55 9.68 1.85 7.22
C PRO A 55 9.06 0.55 6.66
N MET A 56 8.24 0.61 5.61
CA MET A 56 7.43 -0.52 5.14
C MET A 56 8.08 -1.30 3.98
N THR A 57 7.71 -2.57 3.87
CA THR A 57 8.28 -3.52 2.89
C THR A 57 8.08 -3.10 1.43
N GLY A 58 7.01 -2.36 1.10
CA GLY A 58 6.76 -1.85 -0.25
C GLY A 58 7.59 -0.61 -0.64
N PHE A 59 8.32 0.02 0.28
CA PHE A 59 9.20 1.15 -0.05
C PHE A 59 10.49 0.69 -0.74
N LEU A 60 11.10 -0.37 -0.22
CA LEU A 60 12.40 -0.88 -0.69
C LEU A 60 12.41 -1.19 -2.21
N PRO A 61 11.39 -1.85 -2.79
CA PRO A 61 11.33 -2.05 -4.23
C PRO A 61 11.18 -0.76 -5.05
N LYS A 62 10.37 0.20 -4.59
CA LYS A 62 10.19 1.50 -5.26
C LYS A 62 11.49 2.30 -5.24
N TRP A 63 12.18 2.30 -4.11
CA TRP A 63 13.46 2.98 -3.95
C TRP A 63 14.56 2.39 -4.83
N LEU A 64 14.65 1.05 -4.89
CA LEU A 64 15.59 0.37 -5.80
C LEU A 64 15.33 0.71 -7.27
N ILE A 65 14.06 0.81 -7.68
CA ILE A 65 13.72 1.25 -9.05
C ILE A 65 14.23 2.67 -9.31
N LEU A 66 14.04 3.60 -8.37
CA LEU A 66 14.57 4.97 -8.51
C LEU A 66 16.09 5.00 -8.58
N GLN A 67 16.77 4.14 -7.81
CA GLN A 67 18.23 4.06 -7.83
C GLN A 67 18.75 3.51 -9.17
N GLU A 68 18.09 2.51 -9.75
CA GLU A 68 18.47 1.98 -11.06
C GLU A 68 18.17 2.98 -12.20
N LEU A 69 17.05 3.70 -12.14
CA LEU A 69 16.71 4.72 -13.14
C LEU A 69 17.69 5.90 -13.15
N THR A 70 18.20 6.30 -11.98
CA THR A 70 19.22 7.35 -11.88
C THR A 70 20.58 6.88 -12.40
N LYS A 71 20.97 5.62 -12.13
CA LYS A 71 22.18 5.01 -12.72
C LYS A 71 22.11 4.90 -14.25
N GLN A 72 20.92 4.64 -14.80
CA GLN A 72 20.69 4.55 -16.24
C GLN A 72 20.55 5.91 -16.95
N GLN A 73 20.86 7.03 -16.27
CA GLN A 73 20.79 8.38 -16.84
C GLN A 73 19.37 8.77 -17.33
N LEU A 74 18.32 8.25 -16.68
CA LEU A 74 16.92 8.60 -16.99
C LEU A 74 16.24 9.40 -15.86
N PRO A 75 16.77 10.59 -15.47
CA PRO A 75 16.28 11.33 -14.32
C PRO A 75 14.82 11.80 -14.47
N MET A 76 14.40 12.15 -15.69
CA MET A 76 13.02 12.59 -15.95
C MET A 76 12.00 11.50 -15.61
N THR A 77 12.31 10.25 -15.95
CA THR A 77 11.44 9.09 -15.64
C THR A 77 11.42 8.79 -14.13
N ALA A 78 12.55 8.97 -13.44
CA ALA A 78 12.64 8.80 -12.00
C ALA A 78 11.76 9.83 -11.24
N VAL A 79 11.75 11.09 -11.67
CA VAL A 79 10.90 12.13 -11.07
C VAL A 79 9.41 11.83 -11.26
N LEU A 80 9.00 11.42 -12.46
CA LEU A 80 7.62 11.01 -12.71
C LEU A 80 7.21 9.79 -11.87
N ALA A 81 8.09 8.80 -11.74
CA ALA A 81 7.87 7.64 -10.88
C ALA A 81 7.76 8.03 -9.39
N ALA A 82 8.56 8.98 -8.92
CA ALA A 82 8.48 9.48 -7.54
C ALA A 82 7.17 10.24 -7.27
N LEU A 83 6.74 11.11 -8.19
CA LEU A 83 5.49 11.87 -8.06
C LEU A 83 4.25 10.96 -8.05
N THR A 84 4.22 9.95 -8.93
CA THR A 84 3.12 8.97 -8.95
C THR A 84 3.10 8.11 -7.67
N ALA A 85 4.28 7.77 -7.12
CA ALA A 85 4.36 7.09 -5.84
C ALA A 85 3.80 7.95 -4.69
N LEU A 86 4.14 9.24 -4.62
CA LEU A 86 3.60 10.19 -3.65
C LEU A 86 2.07 10.32 -3.74
N LEU A 87 1.51 10.40 -4.95
CA LEU A 87 0.06 10.45 -5.15
C LEU A 87 -0.63 9.19 -4.63
N SER A 88 -0.06 8.01 -4.92
CA SER A 88 -0.58 6.74 -4.40
C SER A 88 -0.54 6.68 -2.86
N LEU A 89 0.52 7.20 -2.26
CA LEU A 89 0.71 7.23 -0.81
C LEU A 89 -0.35 8.12 -0.13
N TYR A 90 -0.64 9.29 -0.69
CA TYR A 90 -1.72 10.16 -0.18
C TYR A 90 -3.08 9.46 -0.19
N PHE A 91 -3.41 8.76 -1.28
CA PHE A 91 -4.67 8.03 -1.39
C PHE A 91 -4.80 6.92 -0.31
N TYR A 92 -3.75 6.11 -0.13
CA TYR A 92 -3.77 5.04 0.87
C TYR A 92 -3.83 5.57 2.31
N LEU A 93 -3.16 6.69 2.60
CA LEU A 93 -3.22 7.34 3.92
C LEU A 93 -4.63 7.86 4.27
N ARG A 94 -5.30 8.49 3.30
CA ARG A 94 -6.69 8.94 3.50
C ARG A 94 -7.60 7.76 3.80
N LEU A 95 -7.41 6.66 3.07
CA LEU A 95 -8.20 5.44 3.27
C LEU A 95 -7.96 4.80 4.64
N SER A 96 -6.71 4.69 5.09
CA SER A 96 -6.41 4.15 6.42
C SER A 96 -6.98 5.03 7.53
N TYR A 97 -6.91 6.35 7.38
CA TYR A 97 -7.45 7.29 8.36
C TYR A 97 -8.97 7.13 8.51
N ALA A 98 -9.68 7.01 7.39
CA ALA A 98 -11.13 6.78 7.38
C ALA A 98 -11.53 5.46 8.06
N MET A 99 -10.68 4.44 8.06
CA MET A 99 -10.94 3.16 8.74
C MET A 99 -10.66 3.21 10.25
N THR A 100 -9.71 4.02 10.71
CA THR A 100 -9.34 4.09 12.14
C THR A 100 -10.28 4.97 12.97
N LEU A 101 -10.99 5.90 12.33
CA LEU A 101 -11.80 6.91 13.01
C LEU A 101 -13.27 6.53 13.19
N THR A 102 -13.66 5.37 12.69
CA THR A 102 -15.01 4.79 12.77
C THR A 102 -15.01 3.53 13.62
#